data_AF-A0A974PPN8-F1
#
_entry.id   AF-A0A974PPN8-F1
#
_cell.length_a   1.000
_cell.length_b   1.000
_cell.length_c   1.000
_cell.angle_alpha   90.00
_cell.angle_beta   90.00
_cell.angle_gamma   90.00
#
_symmetry.space_group_name_H-M   'P 1'
#
loop_
_entity.id
_entity.type
_entity.pdbx_description
1 polymer ?
#
loop_
_entity_poly.entity_id
_entity_poly.type
_entity_poly.pdbx_seq_one_letter_code
_entity_poly.pdbx_strand_id
1 'polypeptide(L)'
;MAENPSAEQLTAIVASLGKTLRLPNHASAQRLAANIVERGWASFADIEDIFYATDVRLDDLRHDVDVRAWCTIFDVPLVAVYPRPRAKQATFISSESVRAADVTELLIQLERVGYAVDPMPYVELLEPRLRTQDHVTRAELSVLRYKKERQRTVALTLSLNWPWPDTESIQKRTLATGYKLEAWFDGNDQPIHLTVRAPKYRRRPEPVKTVCAVCGVEWYRGDPDSSAAHRSAHKQRLGYLEPAPVPQFVAALAEDRDAAELVSHSSARWKHKEIYQRALAFQREFRYDFVQWLSPKGDKDPNVHGFLFAGPGDVIAGACAFRLREHEGRTWWGLQWVWVAPKFRCSGLLSSRWPMFREKFGSFVVESPLSKAMQGFLAKHDDIVLAAED
;
A
#
# COMPACT_ATOMS: atom_id res chain seq x y z
N MET A 1 19.49 8.79 9.28
CA MET A 1 18.75 9.16 10.49
C MET A 1 19.05 10.62 10.71
N ALA A 2 18.05 11.50 10.71
CA ALA A 2 18.26 12.93 10.91
C ALA A 2 19.05 13.19 12.19
N GLU A 3 20.14 13.95 12.09
CA GLU A 3 20.88 14.39 13.26
C GLU A 3 20.30 15.70 13.78
N ASN A 4 20.34 15.88 15.10
CA ASN A 4 19.95 17.12 15.72
C ASN A 4 21.00 18.20 15.43
N PRO A 5 20.60 19.46 15.17
CA PRO A 5 21.54 20.56 15.03
C PRO A 5 22.38 20.76 16.30
N SER A 6 23.60 21.27 16.14
CA SER A 6 24.39 21.75 17.27
C SER A 6 23.75 23.00 17.91
N ALA A 7 24.18 23.35 19.13
CA ALA A 7 23.71 24.57 19.81
C ALA A 7 24.02 25.83 18.98
N GLU A 8 25.20 25.90 18.37
CA GLU A 8 25.60 26.99 17.49
C GLU A 8 24.72 27.07 16.24
N GLN A 9 24.47 25.93 15.58
CA GLN A 9 23.61 25.86 14.40
C GLN A 9 22.18 26.29 14.74
N LEU A 10 21.61 25.78 15.83
CA LEU A 10 20.25 26.12 16.24
C LEU A 10 20.12 27.62 16.58
N THR A 11 21.14 28.18 17.24
CA THR A 11 21.24 29.62 17.54
C THR A 11 21.27 30.44 16.27
N ALA A 12 22.12 30.08 15.31
CA ALA A 12 22.21 30.76 14.02
C ALA A 12 20.88 30.68 13.25
N ILE A 13 20.22 29.53 13.24
CA ILE A 13 18.90 29.34 12.59
C ILE A 13 17.85 30.25 13.22
N VAL A 14 17.73 30.27 14.55
CA VAL A 14 16.73 31.11 15.25
C VAL A 14 16.99 32.60 15.02
N ALA A 15 18.27 33.02 15.06
CA ALA A 15 18.68 34.39 14.78
C ALA A 15 18.36 34.80 13.34
N SER A 16 18.70 33.96 12.35
CA SER A 16 18.47 34.26 10.93
C SER A 16 16.98 34.39 10.61
N LEU A 17 16.11 33.57 11.19
CA LEU A 17 14.66 33.67 11.01
C LEU A 17 14.06 34.98 11.53
N GLY A 18 14.78 35.71 12.40
CA GLY A 18 14.39 37.03 12.89
C GLY A 18 14.76 38.19 11.97
N LYS A 19 15.64 37.95 10.99
CA LYS A 19 16.06 38.98 10.03
C LYS A 19 14.94 39.33 9.04
N THR A 20 14.95 40.56 8.55
CA THR A 20 13.99 41.03 7.55
C THR A 20 14.13 40.23 6.24
N LEU A 21 13.00 39.77 5.73
CA LEU A 21 12.95 39.08 4.44
C LEU A 21 13.20 40.07 3.29
N ARG A 22 14.13 39.75 2.39
CA ARG A 22 14.28 40.41 1.10
C ARG A 22 13.74 39.51 -0.01
N LEU A 23 13.01 40.10 -0.96
CA LEU A 23 12.36 39.33 -2.02
C LEU A 23 13.39 38.74 -3.01
N PRO A 24 13.21 37.48 -3.43
CA PRO A 24 14.20 36.76 -4.22
C PRO A 24 14.21 37.06 -5.71
N ASN A 25 15.27 36.59 -6.38
CA ASN A 25 15.39 36.58 -7.84
C ASN A 25 14.83 35.26 -8.42
N HIS A 26 13.51 35.23 -8.63
CA HIS A 26 12.79 34.06 -9.12
C HIS A 26 13.27 33.54 -10.48
N ALA A 27 13.72 34.41 -11.39
CA ALA A 27 14.17 34.01 -12.73
C ALA A 27 15.49 33.21 -12.68
N SER A 28 16.40 33.55 -11.76
CA SER A 28 17.62 32.77 -11.56
C SER A 28 17.31 31.41 -10.92
N ALA A 29 16.43 31.36 -9.93
CA ALA A 29 16.02 30.11 -9.28
C ALA A 29 15.37 29.11 -10.25
N GLN A 30 14.54 29.59 -11.19
CA GLN A 30 13.92 28.74 -12.21
C GLN A 30 14.95 28.13 -13.18
N ARG A 31 15.95 28.92 -13.61
CA ARG A 31 17.03 28.41 -14.48
C ARG A 31 17.87 27.35 -13.78
N LEU A 32 18.21 27.57 -12.51
CA LEU A 32 18.92 26.56 -11.68
C LEU A 32 18.11 25.27 -11.57
N ALA A 33 16.79 25.38 -11.32
CA ALA A 33 15.91 24.22 -11.23
C ALA A 33 15.90 23.38 -12.50
N ALA A 34 15.76 24.01 -13.66
CA ALA A 34 15.82 23.32 -14.96
C ALA A 34 17.15 22.57 -15.14
N ASN A 35 18.27 23.25 -14.90
CA ASN A 35 19.62 22.66 -15.06
C ASN A 35 19.87 21.50 -14.09
N ILE A 36 19.42 21.59 -12.84
CA ILE A 36 19.60 20.53 -11.84
C ILE A 36 18.72 19.32 -12.15
N VAL A 37 17.46 19.53 -12.53
CA VAL A 37 16.55 18.44 -12.86
C VAL A 37 16.97 17.72 -14.14
N GLU A 38 17.46 18.46 -15.14
CA GLU A 38 18.00 17.89 -16.38
C GLU A 38 19.25 17.04 -16.11
N ARG A 39 20.20 17.56 -15.33
CA ARG A 39 21.42 16.82 -14.93
C ARG A 39 21.12 15.67 -13.97
N GLY A 40 20.03 15.77 -13.20
CA GLY A 40 19.65 14.82 -12.14
C GLY A 40 20.40 15.01 -10.82
N TRP A 41 21.39 15.91 -10.77
CA TRP A 41 22.31 16.10 -9.65
C TRP A 41 22.60 17.59 -9.43
N ALA A 42 22.86 17.96 -8.18
CA ALA A 42 23.35 19.26 -7.76
C ALA A 42 24.62 19.09 -6.92
N SER A 43 25.63 19.91 -7.23
CA SER A 43 26.78 20.12 -6.36
C SER A 43 26.41 21.05 -5.19
N PHE A 44 27.30 21.19 -4.21
CA PHE A 44 27.09 22.16 -3.12
C PHE A 44 27.04 23.61 -3.63
N ALA A 45 27.87 23.96 -4.61
CA ALA A 45 27.82 25.27 -5.25
C ALA A 45 26.46 25.53 -5.93
N ASP A 46 25.88 24.52 -6.60
CA ASP A 46 24.54 24.66 -7.17
C ASP A 46 23.49 24.95 -6.07
N ILE A 47 23.62 24.37 -4.88
CA ILE A 47 22.69 24.58 -3.76
C ILE A 47 22.91 25.94 -3.10
N GLU A 48 24.15 26.37 -2.93
CA GLU A 48 24.50 27.71 -2.45
C GLU A 48 23.97 28.80 -3.40
N ASP A 49 24.06 28.59 -4.72
CA ASP A 49 23.47 29.48 -5.72
C ASP A 49 21.94 29.55 -5.59
N ILE A 50 21.27 28.45 -5.23
CA ILE A 50 19.83 28.47 -4.90
C ILE A 50 19.59 29.31 -3.66
N PHE A 51 20.35 29.11 -2.58
CA PHE A 51 20.19 29.87 -1.33
C PHE A 51 20.35 31.37 -1.59
N TYR A 52 21.42 31.76 -2.27
CA TYR A 52 21.68 33.13 -2.68
C TYR A 52 20.54 33.71 -3.53
N ALA A 53 19.99 32.95 -4.48
CA ALA A 53 18.92 33.41 -5.35
C ALA A 53 17.54 33.52 -4.67
N THR A 54 17.30 32.77 -3.57
CA THR A 54 15.96 32.55 -3.01
C THR A 54 15.74 33.11 -1.60
N ASP A 55 16.74 33.11 -0.72
CA ASP A 55 16.60 33.72 0.60
C ASP A 55 17.98 34.15 1.12
N VAL A 56 18.22 35.46 1.18
CA VAL A 56 19.48 36.03 1.68
C VAL A 56 19.84 35.57 3.09
N ARG A 57 18.86 35.18 3.90
CA ARG A 57 19.10 34.68 5.27
C ARG A 57 19.81 33.33 5.25
N LEU A 58 19.63 32.52 4.21
CA LEU A 58 20.35 31.26 4.02
C LEU A 58 21.80 31.50 3.54
N ASP A 59 22.01 32.50 2.68
CA ASP A 59 23.37 32.89 2.27
C ASP A 59 24.18 33.46 3.45
N ASP A 60 23.58 34.31 4.28
CA ASP A 60 24.17 34.80 5.53
C ASP A 60 24.59 33.66 6.47
N LEU A 61 23.85 32.54 6.46
CA LEU A 61 24.06 31.39 7.33
C LEU A 61 25.14 30.42 6.85
N ARG A 62 25.67 30.57 5.63
CA ARG A 62 26.53 29.56 5.00
C ARG A 62 27.77 29.15 5.83
N HIS A 63 28.21 30.01 6.74
CA HIS A 63 29.35 29.75 7.62
C HIS A 63 28.96 29.02 8.92
N ASP A 64 27.73 29.22 9.41
CA ASP A 64 27.22 28.58 10.62
C ASP A 64 26.50 27.27 10.31
N VAL A 65 25.79 27.22 9.18
CA VAL A 65 25.04 26.06 8.68
C VAL A 65 25.27 25.93 7.19
N ASP A 66 26.32 25.18 6.83
CA ASP A 66 26.65 24.89 5.44
C ASP A 66 25.64 23.90 4.81
N VAL A 67 25.76 23.68 3.50
CA VAL A 67 24.89 22.75 2.77
C VAL A 67 24.95 21.34 3.36
N ARG A 68 26.13 20.89 3.82
CA ARG A 68 26.31 19.56 4.42
C ARG A 68 25.53 19.46 5.73
N ALA A 69 25.62 20.46 6.60
CA ALA A 69 24.88 20.53 7.85
C ALA A 69 23.37 20.49 7.60
N TRP A 70 22.86 21.24 6.62
CA TRP A 70 21.46 21.17 6.24
C TRP A 70 21.03 19.78 5.75
N CYS A 71 21.85 19.13 4.93
CA CYS A 71 21.59 17.77 4.49
C CYS A 71 21.55 16.79 5.68
N THR A 72 22.47 16.92 6.62
CA THR A 72 22.53 16.11 7.84
C THR A 72 21.30 16.31 8.74
N ILE A 73 20.91 17.56 8.99
CA ILE A 73 19.74 17.91 9.81
C ILE A 73 18.44 17.31 9.23
N PHE A 74 18.30 17.28 7.90
CA PHE A 74 17.09 16.79 7.23
C PHE A 74 17.19 15.36 6.68
N ASP A 75 18.28 14.64 6.98
CA ASP A 75 18.55 13.28 6.50
C ASP A 75 18.47 13.19 4.96
N VAL A 76 19.01 14.21 4.28
CA VAL A 76 19.08 14.31 2.82
C VAL A 76 20.37 13.61 2.36
N PRO A 77 20.28 12.55 1.54
CA PRO A 77 21.45 11.76 1.17
C PRO A 77 22.48 12.55 0.37
N LEU A 78 23.73 12.50 0.84
CA LEU A 78 24.91 12.91 0.09
C LEU A 78 25.48 11.69 -0.63
N VAL A 79 25.73 11.82 -1.93
CA VAL A 79 26.18 10.69 -2.76
C VAL A 79 27.45 11.07 -3.48
N ALA A 80 28.45 10.19 -3.44
CA ALA A 80 29.62 10.30 -4.30
C ALA A 80 29.23 10.03 -5.75
N VAL A 81 29.36 11.04 -6.60
CA VAL A 81 29.13 10.95 -8.05
C VAL A 81 30.44 10.99 -8.81
N TYR A 82 30.45 10.35 -9.98
CA TYR A 82 31.60 10.27 -10.85
C TYR A 82 31.24 10.81 -12.22
N PRO A 83 32.12 11.58 -12.87
CA PRO A 83 31.90 11.97 -14.26
C PRO A 83 31.85 10.73 -15.13
N ARG A 84 30.98 10.75 -16.15
CA ARG A 84 30.86 9.64 -17.09
C ARG A 84 32.22 9.39 -17.76
N PRO A 85 32.78 8.16 -17.70
CA PRO A 85 34.07 7.85 -18.31
C PRO A 85 34.08 8.13 -19.81
N ARG A 86 35.06 8.90 -20.28
CA ARG A 86 35.28 9.16 -21.72
C ARG A 86 36.33 8.23 -22.35
N ALA A 87 37.19 7.60 -21.54
CA ALA A 87 38.23 6.68 -21.99
C ALA A 87 38.38 5.50 -21.03
N LYS A 88 38.81 4.33 -21.54
CA LYS A 88 38.95 3.08 -20.76
C LYS A 88 40.00 3.12 -19.65
N GLN A 89 40.97 4.04 -19.71
CA GLN A 89 42.07 4.17 -18.74
C GLN A 89 41.98 5.46 -17.89
N ALA A 90 40.84 6.13 -17.87
CA ALA A 90 40.70 7.35 -17.10
C ALA A 90 40.70 7.06 -15.59
N THR A 91 41.51 7.79 -14.84
CA THR A 91 41.38 7.90 -13.38
C THR A 91 40.21 8.82 -13.06
N PHE A 92 39.39 8.46 -12.08
CA PHE A 92 38.20 9.23 -11.70
C PHE A 92 38.38 9.89 -10.34
N ILE A 93 37.92 11.13 -10.23
CA ILE A 93 37.76 11.84 -8.96
C ILE A 93 36.26 11.87 -8.69
N SER A 94 35.85 11.40 -7.51
CA SER A 94 34.49 11.55 -7.04
C SER A 94 34.26 12.97 -6.52
N SER A 95 33.07 13.50 -6.76
CA SER A 95 32.56 14.67 -6.03
C SER A 95 31.32 14.28 -5.23
N GLU A 96 31.09 14.91 -4.10
CA GLU A 96 29.81 14.76 -3.39
C GLU A 96 28.73 15.58 -4.10
N SER A 97 27.54 15.02 -4.22
CA SER A 97 26.40 15.68 -4.84
C SER A 97 25.08 15.15 -4.29
N VAL A 98 24.01 15.91 -4.53
CA VAL A 98 22.65 15.61 -4.07
C VAL A 98 21.77 15.36 -5.30
N ARG A 99 20.93 14.32 -5.28
CA ARG A 99 20.00 14.06 -6.40
C ARG A 99 18.96 15.17 -6.48
N ALA A 100 18.46 15.46 -7.67
CA ALA A 100 17.45 16.51 -7.87
C ALA A 100 16.20 16.36 -6.99
N ALA A 101 15.71 15.12 -6.78
CA ALA A 101 14.60 14.86 -5.86
C ALA A 101 14.96 15.19 -4.40
N ASP A 102 16.18 14.84 -3.97
CA ASP A 102 16.69 15.09 -2.62
C ASP A 102 16.96 16.60 -2.38
N VAL A 103 17.41 17.35 -3.39
CA VAL A 103 17.46 18.82 -3.35
C VAL A 103 16.06 19.40 -3.17
N THR A 104 15.07 18.85 -3.88
CA THR A 104 13.68 19.32 -3.76
C THR A 104 13.14 19.08 -2.35
N GLU A 105 13.42 17.91 -1.76
CA GLU A 105 13.11 17.62 -0.36
C GLU A 105 13.77 18.63 0.59
N LEU A 106 15.06 18.92 0.41
CA LEU A 106 15.77 19.93 1.20
C LEU A 106 15.05 21.30 1.13
N LEU A 107 14.70 21.76 -0.06
CA LEU A 107 13.99 23.03 -0.23
C LEU A 107 12.60 23.00 0.42
N ILE A 108 11.88 21.87 0.35
CA ILE A 108 10.60 21.72 1.05
C ILE A 108 10.79 21.83 2.57
N GLN A 109 11.84 21.24 3.14
CA GLN A 109 12.12 21.35 4.57
C GLN A 109 12.52 22.77 4.95
N LEU A 110 13.33 23.45 4.16
CA LEU A 110 13.69 24.86 4.38
C LEU A 110 12.48 25.80 4.29
N GLU A 111 11.54 25.58 3.35
CA GLU A 111 10.26 26.31 3.33
C GLU A 111 9.48 26.07 4.63
N ARG A 112 9.46 24.82 5.11
CA ARG A 112 8.78 24.45 6.37
C ARG A 112 9.43 25.03 7.62
N VAL A 113 10.75 25.29 7.60
CA VAL A 113 11.44 26.06 8.66
C VAL A 113 11.03 27.53 8.63
N GLY A 114 10.64 28.04 7.47
CA GLY A 114 10.15 29.40 7.28
C GLY A 114 11.05 30.28 6.40
N TYR A 115 12.00 29.69 5.69
CA TYR A 115 12.74 30.37 4.62
C TYR A 115 11.84 30.58 3.40
N ALA A 116 12.08 31.66 2.65
CA ALA A 116 11.32 32.04 1.45
C ALA A 116 11.83 31.34 0.19
N VAL A 117 12.27 30.09 0.32
CA VAL A 117 12.63 29.25 -0.82
C VAL A 117 11.37 28.85 -1.58
N ASP A 118 11.49 28.62 -2.90
CA ASP A 118 10.39 28.13 -3.73
C ASP A 118 10.71 26.76 -4.35
N PRO A 119 10.23 25.66 -3.75
CA PRO A 119 10.38 24.31 -4.31
C PRO A 119 9.56 24.07 -5.59
N MET A 120 8.58 24.91 -5.92
CA MET A 120 7.60 24.63 -6.98
C MET A 120 8.22 24.33 -8.36
N PRO A 121 9.22 25.08 -8.85
CA PRO A 121 9.83 24.81 -10.16
C PRO A 121 10.42 23.40 -10.26
N TYR A 122 11.02 22.90 -9.18
CA TYR A 122 11.56 21.54 -9.14
C TYR A 122 10.45 20.49 -9.15
N VAL A 123 9.39 20.72 -8.36
CA VAL A 123 8.24 19.83 -8.28
C VAL A 123 7.54 19.69 -9.64
N GLU A 124 7.35 20.80 -10.36
CA GLU A 124 6.71 20.78 -11.68
C GLU A 124 7.50 19.99 -12.73
N LEU A 125 8.83 20.04 -12.67
CA LEU A 125 9.70 19.31 -13.58
C LEU A 125 9.82 17.81 -13.23
N LEU A 126 9.81 17.46 -11.94
CA LEU A 126 9.98 16.08 -11.48
C LEU A 126 8.67 15.27 -11.47
N GLU A 127 7.55 15.88 -11.06
CA GLU A 127 6.27 15.20 -10.82
C GLU A 127 5.80 14.32 -12.00
N PRO A 128 5.86 14.74 -13.28
CA PRO A 128 5.38 13.92 -14.39
C PRO A 128 6.08 12.57 -14.50
N ARG A 129 7.39 12.54 -14.21
CA ARG A 129 8.22 11.32 -14.27
C ARG A 129 7.99 10.39 -13.08
N LEU A 130 7.63 10.95 -11.92
CA LEU A 130 7.41 10.18 -10.69
C LEU A 130 6.04 9.50 -10.67
N ARG A 131 5.03 10.07 -11.33
CA ARG A 131 3.67 9.49 -11.40
C ARG A 131 3.58 8.15 -12.11
N THR A 132 4.56 7.81 -12.95
CA THR A 132 4.59 6.55 -13.68
C THR A 132 5.40 5.47 -12.98
N GLN A 133 5.96 5.76 -11.80
CA GLN A 133 6.76 4.80 -11.04
C GLN A 133 5.88 4.01 -10.07
N ASP A 134 6.15 2.71 -9.95
CA ASP A 134 5.45 1.84 -9.00
C ASP A 134 5.91 2.06 -7.55
N HIS A 135 7.17 2.48 -7.37
CA HIS A 135 7.79 2.73 -6.07
C HIS A 135 8.54 4.05 -6.12
N VAL A 136 8.49 4.80 -5.01
CA VAL A 136 9.13 6.10 -4.87
C VAL A 136 9.88 6.17 -3.54
N THR A 137 10.99 6.90 -3.52
CA THR A 137 11.75 7.24 -2.31
C THR A 137 11.01 8.26 -1.44
N ARG A 138 11.50 8.52 -0.22
CA ARG A 138 10.96 9.56 0.68
C ARG A 138 10.91 10.93 0.00
N ALA A 139 12.00 11.36 -0.63
CA ALA A 139 12.09 12.65 -1.29
C ALA A 139 11.11 12.74 -2.48
N GLU A 140 11.00 11.69 -3.29
CA GLU A 140 10.05 11.63 -4.41
C GLU A 140 8.58 11.62 -3.93
N LEU A 141 8.29 10.96 -2.81
CA LEU A 141 6.96 11.03 -2.19
C LEU A 141 6.62 12.46 -1.73
N SER A 142 7.57 13.18 -1.14
CA SER A 142 7.40 14.59 -0.78
C SER A 142 7.10 15.45 -2.01
N VAL A 143 7.81 15.24 -3.12
CA VAL A 143 7.54 15.91 -4.41
C VAL A 143 6.10 15.66 -4.87
N LEU A 144 5.65 14.41 -4.87
CA LEU A 144 4.29 14.04 -5.29
C LEU A 144 3.18 14.65 -4.40
N ARG A 145 3.47 14.84 -3.10
CA ARG A 145 2.50 15.38 -2.12
C ARG A 145 2.53 16.89 -2.02
N TYR A 146 3.63 17.54 -2.41
CA TYR A 146 3.89 18.95 -2.18
C TYR A 146 2.74 19.87 -2.61
N LYS A 147 2.24 19.77 -3.84
CA LYS A 147 1.15 20.63 -4.33
C LYS A 147 -0.13 20.56 -3.48
N LYS A 148 -0.44 19.38 -2.92
CA LYS A 148 -1.62 19.16 -2.08
C LYS A 148 -1.41 19.61 -0.64
N GLU A 149 -0.17 19.51 -0.16
CA GLU A 149 0.20 19.66 1.25
C GLU A 149 0.95 20.95 1.58
N ARG A 150 1.35 21.73 0.57
CA ARG A 150 2.05 23.01 0.76
C ARG A 150 1.30 23.86 1.80
N GLN A 151 2.03 24.33 2.82
CA GLN A 151 1.50 25.10 3.94
C GLN A 151 0.42 24.39 4.80
N ARG A 152 0.19 23.09 4.61
CA ARG A 152 -0.80 22.26 5.30
C ARG A 152 -0.17 21.03 5.96
N THR A 153 1.13 21.05 6.17
CA THR A 153 1.90 19.97 6.79
C THR A 153 1.91 20.08 8.32
N VAL A 154 2.21 18.95 8.98
CA VAL A 154 2.47 18.91 10.42
C VAL A 154 3.64 19.84 10.79
N ALA A 155 3.67 20.26 12.06
CA ALA A 155 4.74 21.08 12.57
C ALA A 155 6.11 20.42 12.33
N LEU A 156 7.09 21.25 11.96
CA LEU A 156 8.49 20.84 11.86
C LEU A 156 9.18 21.25 13.15
N THR A 157 9.99 20.35 13.70
CA THR A 157 10.69 20.57 14.96
C THR A 157 12.19 20.31 14.77
N LEU A 158 13.01 21.22 15.28
CA LEU A 158 14.46 21.09 15.40
C LEU A 158 14.81 21.23 16.89
N SER A 159 15.66 20.38 17.43
CA SER A 159 16.02 20.41 18.85
C SER A 159 17.42 19.91 19.08
N LEU A 160 18.03 20.30 20.19
CA LEU A 160 19.26 19.67 20.66
C LEU A 160 19.00 18.21 21.08
N ASN A 161 20.07 17.43 21.19
CA ASN A 161 20.00 16.08 21.74
C ASN A 161 19.50 16.10 23.19
N TRP A 162 18.66 15.13 23.55
CA TRP A 162 18.22 14.90 24.92
C TRP A 162 19.41 14.47 25.80
N PRO A 163 19.48 14.85 27.09
CA PRO A 163 18.52 15.67 27.84
C PRO A 163 18.62 17.17 27.56
N TRP A 164 17.46 17.84 27.55
CA TRP A 164 17.40 19.29 27.41
C TRP A 164 17.67 19.97 28.76
N PRO A 165 18.37 21.12 28.77
CA PRO A 165 18.34 22.04 29.90
C PRO A 165 16.91 22.48 30.23
N ASP A 166 16.69 22.95 31.46
CA ASP A 166 15.40 23.51 31.86
C ASP A 166 15.01 24.68 30.96
N THR A 167 13.78 24.66 30.48
CA THR A 167 13.21 25.76 29.70
C THR A 167 12.92 26.93 30.61
N GLU A 168 13.52 28.08 30.34
CA GLU A 168 13.23 29.31 31.07
C GLU A 168 12.25 30.21 30.30
N SER A 169 12.40 30.31 28.98
CA SER A 169 11.56 31.21 28.18
C SER A 169 11.13 30.62 26.84
N ILE A 170 10.02 31.15 26.31
CA ILE A 170 9.45 30.76 25.01
C ILE A 170 9.15 32.02 24.20
N GLN A 171 9.77 32.12 23.03
CA GLN A 171 9.47 33.17 22.06
C GLN A 171 8.52 32.65 20.98
N LYS A 172 7.46 33.42 20.70
CA LYS A 172 6.48 33.09 19.65
C LYS A 172 6.38 34.24 18.65
N ARG A 173 6.45 33.94 17.36
CA ARG A 173 6.29 34.95 16.30
C ARG A 173 5.71 34.37 15.01
N THR A 174 5.04 35.21 14.24
CA THR A 174 4.62 34.86 12.86
C THR A 174 5.69 35.38 11.90
N LEU A 175 6.25 34.49 11.08
CA LEU A 175 7.26 34.84 10.08
C LEU A 175 6.62 35.54 8.89
N ALA A 176 7.43 36.26 8.11
CA ALA A 176 6.96 36.92 6.87
C ALA A 176 6.36 35.94 5.85
N THR A 177 6.76 34.67 5.90
CA THR A 177 6.21 33.57 5.09
C THR A 177 4.84 33.05 5.58
N GLY A 178 4.34 33.57 6.70
CA GLY A 178 3.09 33.18 7.34
C GLY A 178 3.19 31.99 8.30
N TYR A 179 4.33 31.31 8.34
CA TYR A 179 4.59 30.23 9.30
C TYR A 179 4.67 30.77 10.74
N LYS A 180 4.21 29.98 11.71
CA LYS A 180 4.25 30.35 13.13
C LYS A 180 5.43 29.66 13.80
N LEU A 181 6.34 30.46 14.34
CA LEU A 181 7.53 30.02 15.06
C LEU A 181 7.27 30.00 16.56
N GLU A 182 7.67 28.93 17.21
CA GLU A 182 7.84 28.81 18.66
C GLU A 182 9.29 28.39 18.92
N ALA A 183 10.04 29.13 19.72
CA ALA A 183 11.44 28.85 20.08
C ALA A 183 11.57 28.85 21.62
N TRP A 184 12.26 27.86 22.17
CA TRP A 184 12.44 27.65 23.60
C TRP A 184 13.90 27.87 23.95
N PHE A 185 14.14 28.55 25.05
CA PHE A 185 15.46 28.96 25.50
C PHE A 185 15.74 28.46 26.91
N ASP A 186 17.00 28.15 27.17
CA ASP A 186 17.50 27.79 28.49
C ASP A 186 17.83 29.02 29.35
N GLY A 187 18.40 28.76 30.54
CA GLY A 187 18.87 29.77 31.50
C GLY A 187 19.93 30.75 30.99
N ASN A 188 20.56 30.47 29.84
CA ASN A 188 21.61 31.29 29.24
C ASN A 188 21.15 31.98 27.95
N ASP A 189 19.83 32.05 27.72
CA ASP A 189 19.21 32.56 26.50
C ASP A 189 19.70 31.81 25.23
N GLN A 190 20.08 30.53 25.37
CA GLN A 190 20.44 29.68 24.25
C GLN A 190 19.22 28.87 23.78
N PRO A 191 18.89 28.83 22.48
CA PRO A 191 17.78 28.05 21.99
C PRO A 191 18.07 26.56 22.08
N ILE A 192 17.15 25.82 22.70
CA ILE A 192 17.23 24.36 22.88
C ILE A 192 16.28 23.60 21.97
N HIS A 193 15.21 24.27 21.53
CA HIS A 193 14.13 23.67 20.76
C HIS A 193 13.43 24.73 19.90
N LEU A 194 13.07 24.35 18.67
CA LEU A 194 12.40 25.17 17.69
C LEU A 194 11.27 24.38 17.05
N THR A 195 10.06 24.92 17.03
CA THR A 195 8.91 24.34 16.34
C THR A 195 8.28 25.36 15.40
N VAL A 196 8.10 24.96 14.15
CA VAL A 196 7.51 25.79 13.09
C VAL A 196 6.22 25.14 12.62
N ARG A 197 5.11 25.90 12.65
CA ARG A 197 3.77 25.42 12.27
C ARG A 197 3.33 26.06 10.96
N ALA A 198 2.82 25.22 10.06
CA ALA A 198 2.33 25.67 8.76
C ALA A 198 1.01 26.47 8.90
N PRO A 199 0.81 27.54 8.09
CA PRO A 199 -0.29 28.49 8.31
C PRO A 199 -1.68 27.91 8.07
N LYS A 200 -1.80 26.88 7.22
CA LYS A 200 -3.07 26.26 6.82
C LYS A 200 -3.22 24.84 7.38
N TYR A 201 -2.36 24.42 8.30
CA TYR A 201 -2.45 23.10 8.90
C TYR A 201 -3.73 22.95 9.73
N ARG A 202 -4.40 21.81 9.55
CA ARG A 202 -5.52 21.37 10.39
C ARG A 202 -5.27 19.92 10.78
N ARG A 203 -5.31 19.61 12.08
CA ARG A 203 -5.18 18.23 12.56
C ARG A 203 -6.33 17.40 11.97
N ARG A 204 -5.99 16.37 11.20
CA ARG A 204 -6.97 15.40 10.72
C ARG A 204 -7.32 14.45 11.88
N PRO A 205 -8.58 14.01 12.00
CA PRO A 205 -8.91 12.91 12.88
C PRO A 205 -8.05 11.70 12.56
N GLU A 206 -7.56 11.03 13.59
CA GLU A 206 -6.75 9.82 13.42
C GLU A 206 -7.62 8.70 12.83
N PRO A 207 -7.11 7.92 11.86
CA PRO A 207 -7.85 6.80 11.31
C PRO A 207 -8.21 5.78 12.39
N VAL A 208 -9.46 5.32 12.41
CA VAL A 208 -9.97 4.39 13.43
C VAL A 208 -9.94 2.96 12.88
N LYS A 209 -9.24 2.07 13.57
CA LYS A 209 -9.25 0.63 13.24
C LYS A 209 -10.67 0.07 13.38
N THR A 210 -11.19 -0.51 12.31
CA THR A 210 -12.58 -0.97 12.19
C THR A 210 -12.60 -2.35 11.52
N VAL A 211 -13.50 -3.24 11.97
CA VAL A 211 -13.79 -4.52 11.29
C VAL A 211 -15.03 -4.34 10.42
N CYS A 212 -14.98 -4.75 9.15
CA CYS A 212 -16.18 -4.76 8.30
C CYS A 212 -17.18 -5.83 8.76
N ALA A 213 -18.42 -5.46 9.05
CA ALA A 213 -19.46 -6.41 9.46
C ALA A 213 -19.83 -7.44 8.38
N VAL A 214 -19.67 -7.09 7.10
CA VAL A 214 -20.05 -7.95 5.98
C VAL A 214 -18.91 -8.89 5.61
N CYS A 215 -17.71 -8.34 5.41
CA CYS A 215 -16.59 -9.11 4.88
C CYS A 215 -15.60 -9.58 5.97
N GLY A 216 -15.66 -9.05 7.19
CA GLY A 216 -14.77 -9.41 8.32
C GLY A 216 -13.33 -8.89 8.22
N VAL A 217 -12.99 -8.07 7.22
CA VAL A 217 -11.64 -7.50 7.05
C VAL A 217 -11.44 -6.32 8.01
N GLU A 218 -10.28 -6.26 8.64
CA GLU A 218 -9.81 -5.09 9.39
C GLU A 218 -9.32 -4.00 8.43
N TRP A 219 -9.73 -2.75 8.68
CA TRP A 219 -9.33 -1.59 7.90
C TRP A 219 -9.38 -0.31 8.74
N TYR A 220 -8.74 0.76 8.27
CA TYR A 220 -8.68 2.04 8.96
C TYR A 220 -9.67 3.03 8.35
N ARG A 221 -10.73 3.34 9.10
CA ARG A 221 -11.73 4.33 8.70
C ARG A 221 -11.13 5.73 8.78
N GLY A 222 -11.17 6.47 7.69
CA GLY A 222 -10.58 7.81 7.57
C GLY A 222 -9.23 7.82 6.83
N ASP A 223 -8.65 6.66 6.56
CA ASP A 223 -7.52 6.49 5.65
C ASP A 223 -8.02 6.11 4.24
N PRO A 224 -7.82 6.97 3.22
CA PRO A 224 -8.23 6.68 1.85
C PRO A 224 -7.65 5.39 1.27
N ASP A 225 -6.39 5.06 1.59
CA ASP A 225 -5.69 3.92 1.01
C ASP A 225 -6.18 2.62 1.66
N SER A 226 -6.27 2.59 2.99
CA SER A 226 -6.92 1.46 3.70
C SER A 226 -8.37 1.27 3.27
N SER A 227 -9.12 2.36 3.03
CA SER A 227 -10.49 2.30 2.52
C SER A 227 -10.54 1.71 1.10
N ALA A 228 -9.58 2.04 0.23
CA ALA A 228 -9.50 1.50 -1.13
C ALA A 228 -9.15 0.00 -1.11
N ALA A 229 -8.17 -0.40 -0.30
CA ALA A 229 -7.81 -1.79 -0.08
C ALA A 229 -9.01 -2.60 0.44
N HIS A 230 -9.74 -2.05 1.42
CA HIS A 230 -10.97 -2.65 1.94
C HIS A 230 -12.02 -2.83 0.83
N ARG A 231 -12.30 -1.82 0.00
CA ARG A 231 -13.27 -1.95 -1.12
C ARG A 231 -12.88 -3.05 -2.10
N SER A 232 -11.59 -3.17 -2.41
CA SER A 232 -11.08 -4.24 -3.29
C SER A 232 -11.32 -5.63 -2.68
N ALA A 233 -10.94 -5.82 -1.42
CA ALA A 233 -11.17 -7.06 -0.69
C ALA A 233 -12.67 -7.37 -0.53
N HIS A 234 -13.48 -6.35 -0.30
CA HIS A 234 -14.93 -6.46 -0.16
C HIS A 234 -15.57 -6.95 -1.47
N LYS A 235 -15.20 -6.36 -2.61
CA LYS A 235 -15.64 -6.80 -3.95
C LYS A 235 -15.29 -8.26 -4.20
N GLN A 236 -14.07 -8.68 -3.84
CA GLN A 236 -13.64 -10.07 -4.02
C GLN A 236 -14.42 -11.03 -3.12
N ARG A 237 -14.66 -10.68 -1.85
CA ARG A 237 -15.38 -11.55 -0.89
C ARG A 237 -16.87 -11.65 -1.20
N LEU A 238 -17.51 -10.55 -1.59
CA LEU A 238 -18.93 -10.56 -1.96
C LEU A 238 -19.22 -11.39 -3.21
N GLY A 239 -18.28 -11.49 -4.15
CA GLY A 239 -18.48 -12.22 -5.41
C GLY A 239 -18.92 -13.69 -5.25
N TYR A 240 -18.58 -14.34 -4.13
CA TYR A 240 -19.05 -15.69 -3.83
C TYR A 240 -20.07 -15.75 -2.69
N LEU A 241 -20.09 -14.78 -1.74
CA LEU A 241 -21.09 -14.75 -0.67
C LEU A 241 -22.48 -14.34 -1.17
N GLU A 242 -22.51 -13.41 -2.13
CA GLU A 242 -23.70 -12.93 -2.83
C GLU A 242 -23.48 -13.07 -4.34
N PRO A 243 -23.48 -14.32 -4.86
CA PRO A 243 -23.13 -14.57 -6.25
C PRO A 243 -24.15 -13.91 -7.19
N ALA A 244 -23.64 -13.20 -8.18
CA ALA A 244 -24.41 -12.68 -9.31
C ALA A 244 -24.40 -13.67 -10.49
N PRO A 245 -25.36 -13.57 -11.42
CA PRO A 245 -25.37 -14.42 -12.62
C PRO A 245 -24.09 -14.25 -13.44
N VAL A 246 -23.48 -15.36 -13.85
CA VAL A 246 -22.31 -15.37 -14.73
C VAL A 246 -22.80 -15.63 -16.16
N PRO A 247 -22.63 -14.70 -17.12
CA PRO A 247 -23.22 -14.83 -18.46
C PRO A 247 -22.91 -16.16 -19.16
N GLN A 248 -21.66 -16.64 -19.04
CA GLN A 248 -21.25 -17.92 -19.61
C GLN A 248 -21.96 -19.12 -18.97
N PHE A 249 -22.25 -19.04 -17.67
CA PHE A 249 -22.96 -20.09 -16.95
C PHE A 249 -24.44 -20.09 -17.31
N VAL A 250 -25.07 -18.90 -17.39
CA VAL A 250 -26.47 -18.75 -17.83
C VAL A 250 -26.66 -19.32 -19.24
N ALA A 251 -25.76 -18.98 -20.17
CA ALA A 251 -25.80 -19.52 -21.53
C ALA A 251 -25.63 -21.05 -21.55
N ALA A 252 -24.65 -21.58 -20.81
CA ALA A 252 -24.44 -23.03 -20.74
C ALA A 252 -25.64 -23.77 -20.12
N LEU A 253 -26.27 -23.20 -19.07
CA LEU A 253 -27.45 -23.78 -18.43
C LEU A 253 -28.65 -23.87 -19.39
N ALA A 254 -28.77 -22.94 -20.34
CA ALA A 254 -29.84 -22.93 -21.33
C ALA A 254 -29.66 -24.01 -22.41
N GLU A 255 -28.43 -24.44 -22.66
CA GLU A 255 -28.10 -25.51 -23.62
C GLU A 255 -28.22 -26.90 -22.99
N ASP A 256 -27.50 -27.12 -21.89
CA ASP A 256 -27.47 -28.39 -21.16
C ASP A 256 -27.03 -28.12 -19.71
N ARG A 257 -27.96 -28.33 -18.77
CA ARG A 257 -27.71 -28.10 -17.34
C ARG A 257 -26.61 -29.01 -16.79
N ASP A 258 -26.63 -30.29 -17.11
CA ASP A 258 -25.69 -31.25 -16.52
C ASP A 258 -24.28 -31.00 -17.06
N ALA A 259 -24.17 -30.68 -18.35
CA ALA A 259 -22.91 -30.25 -18.93
C ALA A 259 -22.46 -28.89 -18.38
N ALA A 260 -23.36 -27.95 -18.11
CA ALA A 260 -23.01 -26.64 -17.55
C ALA A 260 -22.43 -26.74 -16.13
N GLU A 261 -23.00 -27.59 -15.30
CA GLU A 261 -22.60 -27.79 -13.91
C GLU A 261 -21.29 -28.58 -13.79
N LEU A 262 -21.03 -29.54 -14.68
CA LEU A 262 -19.83 -30.36 -14.65
C LEU A 262 -18.55 -29.55 -15.00
N VAL A 263 -17.50 -29.77 -14.19
CA VAL A 263 -16.15 -29.27 -14.38
C VAL A 263 -15.17 -30.44 -14.41
N SER A 264 -14.77 -30.86 -15.60
CA SER A 264 -13.72 -31.86 -15.87
C SER A 264 -12.39 -31.21 -16.26
N HIS A 265 -11.34 -32.00 -16.43
CA HIS A 265 -10.04 -31.54 -16.98
C HIS A 265 -10.14 -30.87 -18.36
N SER A 266 -11.18 -31.19 -19.14
CA SER A 266 -11.44 -30.64 -20.48
C SER A 266 -12.35 -29.42 -20.48
N SER A 267 -12.80 -28.96 -19.30
CA SER A 267 -13.73 -27.85 -19.18
C SER A 267 -13.08 -26.50 -19.48
N ALA A 268 -13.92 -25.55 -19.91
CA ALA A 268 -13.47 -24.19 -20.20
C ALA A 268 -12.86 -23.52 -18.96
N ARG A 269 -11.84 -22.67 -19.17
CA ARG A 269 -11.15 -21.93 -18.10
C ARG A 269 -12.06 -21.16 -17.15
N TRP A 270 -13.18 -20.63 -17.64
CA TRP A 270 -14.11 -19.89 -16.78
C TRP A 270 -14.74 -20.79 -15.71
N LYS A 271 -15.05 -22.06 -16.00
CA LYS A 271 -15.57 -23.02 -15.03
C LYS A 271 -14.57 -23.30 -13.91
N HIS A 272 -13.30 -23.51 -14.28
CA HIS A 272 -12.21 -23.69 -13.33
C HIS A 272 -12.00 -22.47 -12.44
N LYS A 273 -12.16 -21.27 -12.99
CA LYS A 273 -12.12 -20.03 -12.21
C LYS A 273 -13.27 -19.99 -11.19
N GLU A 274 -14.49 -20.33 -11.59
CA GLU A 274 -15.66 -20.28 -10.71
C GLU A 274 -15.60 -21.32 -9.59
N ILE A 275 -15.20 -22.57 -9.87
CA ILE A 275 -15.03 -23.59 -8.82
C ILE A 275 -13.89 -23.21 -7.86
N TYR A 276 -12.80 -22.64 -8.37
CA TYR A 276 -11.70 -22.14 -7.54
C TYR A 276 -12.15 -21.05 -6.56
N GLN A 277 -13.02 -20.12 -6.98
CA GLN A 277 -13.57 -19.11 -6.07
C GLN A 277 -14.39 -19.73 -4.93
N ARG A 278 -15.12 -20.83 -5.19
CA ARG A 278 -15.89 -21.55 -4.16
C ARG A 278 -14.98 -22.37 -3.25
N ALA A 279 -13.94 -22.99 -3.80
CA ALA A 279 -12.92 -23.66 -3.00
C ALA A 279 -12.19 -22.67 -2.06
N LEU A 280 -11.89 -21.45 -2.54
CA LEU A 280 -11.36 -20.38 -1.67
C LEU A 280 -12.34 -19.97 -0.57
N ALA A 281 -13.64 -19.91 -0.88
CA ALA A 281 -14.65 -19.60 0.12
C ALA A 281 -14.73 -20.70 1.19
N PHE A 282 -14.70 -21.96 0.77
CA PHE A 282 -14.64 -23.13 1.65
C PHE A 282 -13.38 -23.11 2.52
N GLN A 283 -12.20 -22.92 1.92
CA GLN A 283 -10.92 -22.83 2.63
C GLN A 283 -10.95 -21.75 3.73
N ARG A 284 -11.49 -20.57 3.42
CA ARG A 284 -11.60 -19.46 4.38
C ARG A 284 -12.60 -19.73 5.50
N GLU A 285 -13.75 -20.30 5.17
CA GLU A 285 -14.81 -20.57 6.14
C GLU A 285 -14.42 -21.67 7.12
N PHE A 286 -13.78 -22.73 6.63
CA PHE A 286 -13.37 -23.88 7.45
C PHE A 286 -11.92 -23.80 7.93
N ARG A 287 -11.18 -22.75 7.55
CA ARG A 287 -9.80 -22.46 7.96
C ARG A 287 -8.79 -23.56 7.60
N TYR A 288 -8.91 -24.11 6.41
CA TYR A 288 -7.87 -25.00 5.88
C TYR A 288 -6.62 -24.22 5.47
N ASP A 289 -5.46 -24.85 5.55
CA ASP A 289 -4.18 -24.24 5.15
C ASP A 289 -3.96 -24.26 3.63
N PHE A 290 -4.80 -24.98 2.87
CA PHE A 290 -4.71 -25.11 1.43
C PHE A 290 -6.10 -25.00 0.76
N VAL A 291 -6.10 -24.63 -0.52
CA VAL A 291 -7.30 -24.55 -1.35
C VAL A 291 -7.55 -25.90 -1.99
N GLN A 292 -8.77 -26.42 -1.87
CA GLN A 292 -9.13 -27.78 -2.29
C GLN A 292 -9.21 -27.93 -3.81
N TRP A 293 -9.31 -26.81 -4.53
CA TRP A 293 -9.13 -26.73 -5.98
C TRP A 293 -7.87 -25.91 -6.26
N LEU A 294 -6.78 -26.53 -6.67
CA LEU A 294 -5.44 -25.93 -6.59
C LEU A 294 -5.17 -24.81 -7.61
N SER A 295 -5.96 -24.72 -8.69
CA SER A 295 -5.67 -23.81 -9.80
C SER A 295 -6.93 -23.21 -10.45
N PRO A 296 -7.01 -21.88 -10.59
CA PRO A 296 -8.08 -21.23 -11.35
C PRO A 296 -7.92 -21.41 -12.86
N LYS A 297 -6.77 -21.92 -13.34
CA LYS A 297 -6.48 -22.09 -14.77
C LYS A 297 -6.89 -23.47 -15.31
N GLY A 298 -7.24 -24.41 -14.44
CA GLY A 298 -7.51 -25.80 -14.78
C GLY A 298 -6.85 -26.79 -13.84
N ASP A 299 -7.44 -27.98 -13.75
CA ASP A 299 -6.81 -29.19 -13.23
C ASP A 299 -6.58 -30.13 -14.42
N LYS A 300 -5.38 -30.70 -14.54
CA LYS A 300 -5.04 -31.64 -15.61
C LYS A 300 -5.38 -33.08 -15.25
N ASP A 301 -5.68 -33.33 -13.98
CA ASP A 301 -5.99 -34.65 -13.47
C ASP A 301 -7.37 -35.10 -14.01
N PRO A 302 -7.43 -36.14 -14.87
CA PRO A 302 -8.70 -36.64 -15.38
C PRO A 302 -9.55 -37.31 -14.29
N ASN A 303 -8.95 -37.63 -13.14
CA ASN A 303 -9.62 -38.28 -12.02
C ASN A 303 -10.23 -37.28 -11.04
N VAL A 304 -10.41 -36.03 -11.45
CA VAL A 304 -11.02 -34.96 -10.65
C VAL A 304 -12.22 -34.39 -11.39
N HIS A 305 -13.36 -34.40 -10.71
CA HIS A 305 -14.61 -33.86 -11.22
C HIS A 305 -15.18 -32.85 -10.25
N GLY A 306 -15.23 -31.60 -10.69
CA GLY A 306 -15.94 -30.53 -10.01
C GLY A 306 -17.39 -30.42 -10.47
N PHE A 307 -18.26 -29.89 -9.60
CA PHE A 307 -19.61 -29.49 -9.97
C PHE A 307 -19.90 -28.09 -9.45
N LEU A 308 -20.49 -27.25 -10.29
CA LEU A 308 -21.05 -25.94 -9.93
C LEU A 308 -22.55 -26.10 -9.69
N PHE A 309 -23.09 -25.58 -8.60
CA PHE A 309 -24.53 -25.68 -8.32
C PHE A 309 -25.26 -24.45 -8.84
N ALA A 310 -26.15 -24.63 -9.81
CA ALA A 310 -27.10 -23.59 -10.21
C ALA A 310 -28.13 -23.35 -9.10
N GLY A 311 -28.21 -22.11 -8.62
CA GLY A 311 -29.21 -21.63 -7.69
C GLY A 311 -30.30 -20.78 -8.36
N PRO A 312 -31.28 -20.29 -7.59
CA PRO A 312 -32.32 -19.39 -8.09
C PRO A 312 -31.73 -18.16 -8.80
N GLY A 313 -32.29 -17.82 -9.97
CA GLY A 313 -31.79 -16.72 -10.81
C GLY A 313 -30.51 -17.04 -11.58
N ASP A 314 -30.25 -18.33 -11.85
CA ASP A 314 -29.13 -18.84 -12.65
C ASP A 314 -27.74 -18.37 -12.16
N VAL A 315 -27.64 -18.21 -10.84
CA VAL A 315 -26.37 -17.92 -10.16
C VAL A 315 -25.66 -19.21 -9.78
N ILE A 316 -24.33 -19.15 -9.67
CA ILE A 316 -23.54 -20.27 -9.13
C ILE A 316 -23.60 -20.19 -7.60
N ALA A 317 -24.53 -20.93 -7.00
CA ALA A 317 -24.83 -20.90 -5.57
C ALA A 317 -23.90 -21.76 -4.70
N GLY A 318 -23.15 -22.67 -5.31
CA GLY A 318 -22.22 -23.55 -4.61
C GLY A 318 -21.35 -24.36 -5.55
N ALA A 319 -20.51 -25.21 -4.98
CA ALA A 319 -19.74 -26.18 -5.73
C ALA A 319 -19.34 -27.37 -4.86
N CYS A 320 -18.97 -28.48 -5.50
CA CYS A 320 -18.27 -29.59 -4.87
C CYS A 320 -17.21 -30.19 -5.79
N ALA A 321 -16.37 -31.07 -5.25
CA ALA A 321 -15.44 -31.86 -6.05
C ALA A 321 -15.37 -33.31 -5.60
N PHE A 322 -15.30 -34.20 -6.58
CA PHE A 322 -15.02 -35.62 -6.46
C PHE A 322 -13.62 -35.91 -6.97
N ARG A 323 -12.92 -36.83 -6.32
CA ARG A 323 -11.63 -37.34 -6.77
C ARG A 323 -11.62 -38.86 -6.69
N LEU A 324 -11.08 -39.53 -7.70
CA LEU A 324 -10.84 -40.97 -7.63
C LEU A 324 -9.70 -41.22 -6.64
N ARG A 325 -9.96 -42.10 -5.67
CA ARG A 325 -8.99 -42.58 -4.69
C ARG A 325 -8.60 -43.99 -5.04
N GLU A 326 -7.36 -44.33 -4.76
CA GLU A 326 -6.82 -45.67 -4.88
C GLU A 326 -6.05 -46.01 -3.60
N HIS A 327 -6.37 -47.16 -3.00
CA HIS A 327 -5.66 -47.69 -1.85
C HIS A 327 -5.71 -49.21 -1.89
N GLU A 328 -4.56 -49.86 -1.71
CA GLU A 328 -4.42 -51.32 -1.70
C GLU A 328 -5.12 -52.03 -2.89
N GLY A 329 -5.04 -51.43 -4.08
CA GLY A 329 -5.65 -51.97 -5.31
C GLY A 329 -7.17 -51.81 -5.40
N ARG A 330 -7.81 -51.08 -4.47
CA ARG A 330 -9.22 -50.69 -4.54
C ARG A 330 -9.35 -49.24 -4.96
N THR A 331 -10.26 -48.97 -5.89
CA THR A 331 -10.58 -47.61 -6.34
C THR A 331 -11.99 -47.21 -5.95
N TRP A 332 -12.17 -46.00 -5.44
CA TRP A 332 -13.49 -45.43 -5.15
C TRP A 332 -13.50 -43.92 -5.41
N TRP A 333 -14.68 -43.36 -5.65
CA TRP A 333 -14.83 -41.90 -5.70
C TRP A 333 -14.97 -41.35 -4.29
N GLY A 334 -14.22 -40.29 -3.98
CA GLY A 334 -14.33 -39.52 -2.75
C GLY A 334 -14.87 -38.12 -3.01
N LEU A 335 -15.95 -37.73 -2.34
CA LEU A 335 -16.43 -36.36 -2.27
C LEU A 335 -15.52 -35.58 -1.31
N GLN A 336 -14.57 -34.83 -1.86
CA GLN A 336 -13.51 -34.16 -1.09
C GLN A 336 -14.01 -32.93 -0.33
N TRP A 337 -14.88 -32.14 -0.96
CA TRP A 337 -15.45 -30.95 -0.35
C TRP A 337 -16.75 -30.56 -1.03
N VAL A 338 -17.60 -29.89 -0.26
CA VAL A 338 -18.83 -29.26 -0.74
C VAL A 338 -18.98 -27.92 -0.05
N TRP A 339 -19.33 -26.90 -0.83
CA TRP A 339 -19.59 -25.57 -0.31
C TRP A 339 -20.80 -24.97 -0.99
N VAL A 340 -21.67 -24.37 -0.17
CA VAL A 340 -22.84 -23.63 -0.63
C VAL A 340 -22.78 -22.24 0.01
N ALA A 341 -22.96 -21.22 -0.81
CA ALA A 341 -23.00 -19.84 -0.36
C ALA A 341 -24.06 -19.67 0.74
N PRO A 342 -23.77 -18.95 1.84
CA PRO A 342 -24.62 -18.91 3.02
C PRO A 342 -26.10 -18.63 2.73
N LYS A 343 -26.38 -17.69 1.80
CA LYS A 343 -27.73 -17.31 1.37
C LYS A 343 -28.55 -18.45 0.76
N PHE A 344 -27.89 -19.46 0.19
CA PHE A 344 -28.53 -20.59 -0.49
C PHE A 344 -28.45 -21.89 0.30
N ARG A 345 -27.98 -21.87 1.55
CA ARG A 345 -28.00 -23.07 2.41
C ARG A 345 -29.44 -23.47 2.73
N CYS A 346 -29.62 -24.77 3.00
CA CYS A 346 -30.94 -25.36 3.29
C CYS A 346 -32.00 -25.20 2.18
N SER A 347 -31.60 -24.83 0.96
CA SER A 347 -32.50 -24.71 -0.20
C SER A 347 -32.64 -25.99 -1.03
N GLY A 348 -32.09 -27.12 -0.56
CA GLY A 348 -32.15 -28.41 -1.26
C GLY A 348 -31.20 -28.54 -2.46
N LEU A 349 -30.23 -27.62 -2.66
CA LEU A 349 -29.29 -27.67 -3.79
C LEU A 349 -28.50 -28.97 -3.88
N LEU A 350 -27.96 -29.46 -2.75
CA LEU A 350 -27.23 -30.72 -2.73
C LEU A 350 -28.17 -31.92 -2.87
N SER A 351 -29.29 -31.92 -2.12
CA SER A 351 -30.29 -33.00 -2.16
C SER A 351 -30.82 -33.27 -3.57
N SER A 352 -31.08 -32.21 -4.35
CA SER A 352 -31.58 -32.34 -5.73
C SER A 352 -30.59 -32.97 -6.71
N ARG A 353 -29.28 -32.89 -6.42
CA ARG A 353 -28.20 -33.43 -7.27
C ARG A 353 -27.65 -34.77 -6.77
N TRP A 354 -27.99 -35.14 -5.53
CA TRP A 354 -27.53 -36.38 -4.91
C TRP A 354 -27.82 -37.64 -5.75
N PRO A 355 -29.03 -37.82 -6.33
CA PRO A 355 -29.32 -38.98 -7.17
C PRO A 355 -28.41 -39.06 -8.41
N MET A 356 -28.15 -37.93 -9.07
CA MET A 356 -27.25 -37.85 -10.22
C MET A 356 -25.81 -38.18 -9.83
N PHE A 357 -25.35 -37.74 -8.66
CA PHE A 357 -24.03 -38.15 -8.16
C PHE A 357 -23.95 -39.65 -7.87
N ARG A 358 -25.02 -40.24 -7.35
CA ARG A 358 -25.10 -41.70 -7.12
C ARG A 358 -25.09 -42.49 -8.41
N GLU A 359 -25.82 -42.03 -9.42
CA GLU A 359 -25.81 -42.65 -10.75
C GLU A 359 -24.40 -42.58 -11.38
N LYS A 360 -23.74 -41.42 -11.26
CA LYS A 360 -22.45 -41.17 -11.92
C LYS A 360 -21.24 -41.78 -11.23
N PHE A 361 -21.21 -41.76 -9.90
CA PHE A 361 -20.05 -42.16 -9.09
C PHE A 361 -20.30 -43.43 -8.26
N GLY A 362 -21.52 -43.97 -8.27
CA GLY A 362 -21.90 -45.13 -7.50
C GLY A 362 -21.84 -44.90 -5.99
N SER A 363 -21.35 -45.90 -5.27
CA SER A 363 -21.11 -45.84 -3.82
C SER A 363 -19.83 -45.06 -3.51
N PHE A 364 -19.88 -43.73 -3.64
CA PHE A 364 -18.78 -42.84 -3.28
C PHE A 364 -18.73 -42.54 -1.77
N VAL A 365 -17.53 -42.28 -1.28
CA VAL A 365 -17.18 -41.94 0.11
C VAL A 365 -17.27 -40.42 0.30
N VAL A 366 -17.78 -39.93 1.43
CA VAL A 366 -17.69 -38.50 1.77
C VAL A 366 -16.52 -38.28 2.70
N GLU A 367 -15.54 -37.48 2.26
CA GLU A 367 -14.28 -37.33 2.99
C GLU A 367 -14.43 -36.41 4.20
N SER A 368 -13.75 -36.82 5.29
CA SER A 368 -13.65 -36.03 6.52
C SER A 368 -12.73 -34.82 6.35
N PRO A 369 -12.90 -33.77 7.19
CA PRO A 369 -13.90 -33.64 8.26
C PRO A 369 -15.28 -33.17 7.77
N LEU A 370 -16.34 -33.72 8.37
CA LEU A 370 -17.73 -33.39 8.05
C LEU A 370 -18.26 -32.26 8.94
N SER A 371 -18.88 -31.25 8.33
CA SER A 371 -19.65 -30.26 9.09
C SER A 371 -20.91 -30.89 9.72
N LYS A 372 -21.43 -30.30 10.81
CA LYS A 372 -22.71 -30.74 11.43
C LYS A 372 -23.86 -30.80 10.42
N ALA A 373 -23.89 -29.86 9.47
CA ALA A 373 -24.89 -29.84 8.41
C ALA A 373 -24.75 -31.03 7.44
N MET A 374 -23.52 -31.40 7.10
CA MET A 374 -23.24 -32.57 6.24
C MET A 374 -23.57 -33.88 6.96
N GLN A 375 -23.22 -34.00 8.25
CA GLN A 375 -23.59 -35.17 9.06
C GLN A 375 -25.11 -35.36 9.10
N GLY A 376 -25.86 -34.28 9.36
CA GLY A 376 -27.33 -34.32 9.35
C GLY A 376 -27.93 -34.57 7.97
N PHE A 377 -27.24 -34.22 6.89
CA PHE A 377 -27.64 -34.54 5.52
C PHE A 377 -27.47 -36.04 5.24
N LEU A 378 -26.29 -36.61 5.54
CA LEU A 378 -25.98 -38.01 5.28
C LEU A 378 -26.87 -38.96 6.09
N ALA A 379 -27.20 -38.59 7.33
CA ALA A 379 -28.13 -39.35 8.17
C ALA A 379 -29.54 -39.50 7.57
N LYS A 380 -29.96 -38.60 6.66
CA LYS A 380 -31.27 -38.66 5.99
C LYS A 380 -31.24 -39.44 4.68
N HIS A 381 -30.05 -39.72 4.15
CA HIS A 381 -29.86 -40.40 2.88
C HIS A 381 -29.35 -41.84 3.08
N ASP A 382 -29.46 -42.39 4.30
CA ASP A 382 -29.01 -43.72 4.71
C ASP A 382 -27.54 -44.04 4.37
N ASP A 383 -26.73 -42.99 4.24
CA ASP A 383 -25.35 -43.04 3.76
C ASP A 383 -24.31 -43.03 4.90
N ILE A 384 -24.69 -43.55 6.08
CA ILE A 384 -23.92 -43.42 7.32
C ILE A 384 -22.61 -44.25 7.30
N VAL A 385 -22.47 -45.23 6.40
CA VAL A 385 -21.37 -46.22 6.44
C VAL A 385 -20.29 -45.94 5.39
N LEU A 386 -19.74 -44.73 5.29
CA LEU A 386 -18.51 -44.47 4.53
C LEU A 386 -17.73 -43.26 5.11
N ALA A 387 -17.54 -43.22 6.42
CA ALA A 387 -16.44 -42.46 7.01
C ALA A 387 -15.32 -43.46 7.25
N ALA A 388 -14.31 -43.50 6.37
CA ALA A 388 -13.09 -44.22 6.70
C ALA A 388 -12.43 -43.49 7.88
N GLU A 389 -12.59 -44.05 9.08
CA GLU A 389 -11.60 -43.91 10.13
C GLU A 389 -10.37 -44.70 9.65
N ASP A 390 -9.36 -43.97 9.20
CA ASP A 390 -7.94 -44.30 9.37
C ASP A 390 -7.16 -42.99 9.57
#